data_AF-A0A5C4JZX5-F1
#
_entry.id   AF-A0A5C4JZX5-F1
#
_cell.length_a   1.000
_cell.length_b   1.000
_cell.length_c   1.000
_cell.angle_alpha   90.00
_cell.angle_beta   90.00
_cell.angle_gamma   90.00
#
_symmetry.space_group_name_H-M   'P 1'
#
loop_
_entity.id
_entity.type
_entity.pdbx_description
1 polymer ?
#
loop_
_entity_poly.entity_id
_entity_poly.type
_entity_poly.pdbx_seq_one_letter_code
_entity_poly.pdbx_strand_id
1 'polypeptide(L)'
;AGVFRWNLGSGKGSSVLEVLRSFEKAVGKPIPYEITGRRAGDLPAFWADATSALADLSWSTTKIVDQMCEDHWRWQKNNPQGYTS
;
A
#
# COMPACT_ATOMS: atom_id res chain seq x y z
N ALA A 1 -25.87 -3.25 23.19
CA ALA A 1 -24.99 -3.32 22.01
C ALA A 1 -23.59 -2.87 22.42
N GLY A 2 -22.54 -3.57 21.99
CA GLY A 2 -21.14 -3.28 22.35
C GLY A 2 -20.39 -2.51 21.26
N VAL A 3 -19.12 -2.18 21.53
CA VAL A 3 -18.19 -1.57 20.55
C VAL A 3 -17.20 -2.64 20.08
N PHE A 4 -17.04 -2.75 18.75
CA PHE A 4 -16.08 -3.67 18.13
C PHE A 4 -15.00 -2.89 17.39
N ARG A 5 -13.79 -3.45 17.32
CA ARG A 5 -12.62 -2.84 16.67
C ARG A 5 -11.85 -3.93 15.93
N TRP A 6 -11.49 -3.65 14.67
CA TRP A 6 -10.74 -4.57 13.82
C TRP A 6 -9.62 -3.81 13.11
N ASN A 7 -8.45 -4.44 13.01
CA ASN A 7 -7.39 -3.96 12.14
C ASN A 7 -7.68 -4.42 10.71
N LEU A 8 -7.67 -3.49 9.76
CA LEU A 8 -7.82 -3.78 8.34
C LEU A 8 -6.48 -3.58 7.65
N GLY A 9 -5.79 -4.68 7.37
CA GLY A 9 -4.53 -4.68 6.63
C GLY A 9 -4.14 -6.09 6.23
N SER A 10 -3.13 -6.19 5.36
CA SER A 10 -2.68 -7.48 4.81
C SER A 10 -1.82 -8.31 5.76
N GLY A 11 -1.37 -7.73 6.88
CA GLY A 11 -0.36 -8.31 7.77
C GLY A 11 1.03 -8.46 7.17
N LYS A 12 1.25 -7.98 5.94
CA LYS A 12 2.54 -8.00 5.28
C LYS A 12 3.14 -6.60 5.29
N GLY A 13 4.31 -6.46 5.92
CA GLY A 13 5.13 -5.26 5.79
C GLY A 13 5.71 -5.16 4.37
N SER A 14 5.85 -3.94 3.87
CA SER A 14 6.59 -3.66 2.64
C SER A 14 7.41 -2.39 2.87
N SER A 15 8.69 -2.48 2.57
CA SER A 15 9.61 -1.35 2.64
C SER A 15 9.36 -0.37 1.49
N VAL A 16 9.84 0.87 1.66
CA VAL A 16 9.78 1.91 0.63
C VAL A 16 10.44 1.43 -0.68
N LEU A 17 11.57 0.73 -0.59
CA LEU A 17 12.29 0.25 -1.76
C LEU A 17 11.59 -0.94 -2.45
N GLU A 18 10.88 -1.79 -1.71
CA GLU A 18 10.05 -2.84 -2.32
C GLU A 18 8.88 -2.23 -3.10
N VAL A 19 8.19 -1.25 -2.52
CA VAL A 19 7.11 -0.53 -3.21
C VAL A 19 7.65 0.17 -4.46
N LEU A 20 8.81 0.84 -4.36
CA LEU A 20 9.45 1.47 -5.51
C LEU A 20 9.70 0.48 -6.64
N ARG A 21 10.29 -0.69 -6.34
CA ARG A 21 10.57 -1.74 -7.33
C ARG A 21 9.29 -2.30 -7.97
N SER A 22 8.25 -2.55 -7.17
CA SER A 22 6.93 -2.97 -7.69
C SER A 22 6.33 -1.90 -8.62
N PHE A 23 6.54 -0.63 -8.29
CA PHE A 23 6.08 0.48 -9.12
C PHE A 23 6.90 0.63 -10.41
N GLU A 24 8.22 0.51 -10.36
CA GLU A 24 9.09 0.48 -11.55
C GLU A 24 8.69 -0.63 -12.52
N LYS A 25 8.36 -1.81 -11.99
CA LYS A 25 7.81 -2.94 -12.75
C LYS A 25 6.48 -2.59 -13.42
N ALA A 26 5.58 -1.91 -12.71
CA ALA A 26 4.29 -1.47 -13.26
C ALA A 26 4.45 -0.42 -14.36
N VAL A 27 5.39 0.52 -14.20
CA VAL A 27 5.64 1.59 -15.17
C VAL A 27 6.46 1.08 -16.37
N GLY A 28 7.27 0.05 -16.17
CA GLY A 28 8.17 -0.51 -17.20
C GLY A 28 9.46 0.29 -17.41
N LYS A 29 9.81 1.18 -16.47
CA LYS A 29 11.06 1.96 -16.49
C LYS A 29 11.50 2.31 -15.06
N PRO A 30 12.80 2.57 -14.86
CA PRO A 30 13.30 3.05 -13.57
C PRO A 30 12.65 4.38 -13.17
N ILE A 31 12.40 4.54 -11.87
CA ILE A 31 11.84 5.76 -11.28
C ILE A 31 12.97 6.45 -10.50
N PRO A 32 13.31 7.70 -10.84
CA PRO A 32 14.37 8.41 -10.14
C PRO A 32 13.97 8.67 -8.69
N TYR A 33 14.90 8.39 -7.77
CA TYR A 33 14.74 8.66 -6.34
C TYR A 33 16.09 9.06 -5.73
N GLU A 34 16.02 9.70 -4.57
CA GLU A 34 17.19 10.04 -3.75
C GLU A 34 16.91 9.60 -2.31
N ILE A 35 17.92 9.04 -1.64
CA ILE A 35 17.83 8.71 -0.22
C ILE A 35 18.01 10.00 0.58
N THR A 36 16.98 10.37 1.32
CA THR A 36 16.99 11.55 2.18
C THR A 36 16.99 11.15 3.66
N GLY A 37 17.19 12.11 4.56
CA GLY A 37 17.12 11.90 6.00
C GLY A 37 15.74 11.42 6.46
N ARG A 38 15.67 10.82 7.66
CA ARG A 38 14.39 10.38 8.23
C ARG A 38 13.46 11.57 8.46
N ARG A 39 12.19 11.44 8.06
CA ARG A 39 11.15 12.40 8.42
C ARG A 39 10.81 12.24 9.90
N ALA A 40 10.78 13.34 10.64
CA ALA A 40 10.43 13.33 12.06
C ALA A 40 9.01 12.76 12.25
N GLY A 41 8.86 11.82 13.19
CA GLY A 41 7.58 11.15 13.48
C GLY A 41 7.36 9.80 12.79
N ASP A 42 8.19 9.44 11.80
CA ASP A 42 8.07 8.12 11.16
C ASP A 42 8.65 7.01 12.04
N LEU A 43 7.86 5.97 12.29
CA LEU A 43 8.31 4.74 12.94
C LEU A 43 9.06 3.83 11.93
N PRO A 44 10.02 3.01 12.38
CA PRO A 44 10.82 2.16 11.48
C PRO A 44 10.01 1.10 10.72
N ALA A 45 9.02 0.49 11.36
CA ALA A 45 8.14 -0.52 10.77
C ALA A 45 6.87 -0.71 11.61
N PHE A 46 5.73 -0.92 10.94
CA PHE A 46 4.49 -1.38 11.55
C PHE A 46 3.65 -2.12 10.51
N TRP A 47 2.86 -3.10 10.94
CA TRP A 47 1.90 -3.82 10.11
C TRP A 47 0.71 -4.28 10.96
N ALA A 48 -0.42 -4.54 10.30
CA ALA A 48 -1.65 -4.93 10.97
C ALA A 48 -1.70 -6.43 11.26
N ASP A 49 -1.97 -6.85 12.49
CA ASP A 49 -2.52 -8.19 12.73
C ASP A 49 -4.04 -8.14 12.49
N ALA A 50 -4.49 -8.77 11.40
CA ALA A 50 -5.88 -8.79 10.96
C ALA A 50 -6.63 -10.08 11.34
N THR A 51 -6.09 -10.88 12.27
CA THR A 51 -6.68 -12.17 12.68
C THR A 51 -8.13 -12.01 13.17
N SER A 52 -8.43 -10.96 13.94
CA SER A 52 -9.81 -10.69 14.41
C SER A 52 -10.78 -10.36 13.28
N ALA A 53 -10.33 -9.63 12.24
CA ALA A 53 -11.17 -9.30 11.09
C ALA A 53 -11.50 -10.56 10.27
N LEU A 54 -10.53 -11.47 10.14
CA LEU A 54 -10.75 -12.75 9.48
C LEU A 54 -11.73 -13.62 10.27
N ALA A 55 -11.55 -13.74 11.59
CA ALA A 55 -12.39 -14.59 12.43
C ALA A 55 -13.84 -14.10 12.52
N ASP A 56 -14.03 -12.80 12.76
CA ASP A 56 -15.36 -12.25 13.04
C ASP A 56 -16.13 -11.88 11.77
N LEU A 57 -15.42 -11.41 10.74
CA LEU A 57 -16.02 -10.85 9.52
C LEU A 57 -15.77 -11.72 8.27
N SER A 58 -14.97 -12.80 8.39
CA SER A 58 -14.48 -13.57 7.23
C SER A 58 -13.78 -12.70 6.20
N TRP A 59 -13.17 -11.59 6.63
CA TRP A 59 -12.56 -10.58 5.77
C TRP A 59 -11.04 -10.74 5.69
N SER A 60 -10.49 -10.62 4.49
CA SER A 60 -9.04 -10.53 4.25
C SER A 60 -8.73 -9.77 2.97
N THR A 61 -7.50 -9.23 2.86
CA THR A 61 -7.02 -8.60 1.62
C THR A 61 -6.69 -9.66 0.57
N THR A 62 -7.17 -9.47 -0.66
CA THR A 62 -6.89 -10.38 -1.79
C THR A 62 -5.83 -9.87 -2.75
N LYS A 63 -5.54 -8.56 -2.73
CA LYS A 63 -4.56 -7.93 -3.62
C LYS A 63 -3.17 -7.86 -3.00
N ILE A 64 -2.16 -7.99 -3.85
CA ILE A 64 -0.73 -7.83 -3.48
C ILE A 64 -0.20 -6.47 -3.95
N VAL A 65 0.96 -6.06 -3.41
CA VAL A 65 1.58 -4.76 -3.72
C VAL A 65 1.77 -4.53 -5.22
N ASP A 66 2.21 -5.55 -5.97
CA ASP A 66 2.35 -5.47 -7.43
C ASP A 66 1.04 -5.07 -8.12
N GLN A 67 -0.08 -5.67 -7.73
CA GLN A 67 -1.40 -5.36 -8.30
C GLN A 67 -1.86 -3.95 -7.90
N MET A 68 -1.56 -3.53 -6.66
CA MET A 68 -1.85 -2.17 -6.20
C MET A 68 -1.08 -1.13 -7.03
N CYS A 69 0.22 -1.36 -7.27
CA CYS A 69 1.04 -0.49 -8.09
C CYS A 69 0.59 -0.46 -9.55
N GLU A 70 0.19 -1.60 -10.12
CA GLU A 70 -0.32 -1.69 -11.49
C GLU A 70 -1.63 -0.92 -11.67
N ASP A 71 -2.61 -1.14 -10.79
CA ASP A 71 -3.90 -0.46 -10.84
C ASP A 71 -3.72 1.05 -10.64
N HIS A 72 -2.82 1.46 -9.72
CA HIS A 72 -2.50 2.86 -9.50
C HIS A 72 -1.84 3.50 -10.72
N TRP A 73 -0.85 2.84 -11.33
CA TRP A 73 -0.20 3.35 -12.53
C TRP A 73 -1.19 3.45 -13.71
N ARG A 74 -2.06 2.46 -13.88
CA ARG A 74 -3.12 2.47 -14.90
C ARG A 74 -4.02 3.69 -14.74
N TRP A 75 -4.44 4.00 -13.50
CA TRP A 75 -5.21 5.20 -13.20
C TRP A 75 -4.43 6.48 -13.55
N GLN A 76 -3.23 6.64 -13.00
CA GLN A 76 -2.41 7.86 -13.17
C GLN A 76 -2.02 8.10 -14.63
N LYS A 77 -1.72 7.04 -15.39
CA LYS A 77 -1.40 7.11 -16.82
C LYS A 77 -2.59 7.63 -17.64
N ASN A 78 -3.80 7.20 -17.31
CA ASN A 78 -5.00 7.59 -18.03
C ASN A 78 -5.58 8.92 -17.53
N ASN A 79 -5.24 9.33 -16.31
CA ASN A 79 -5.75 10.54 -15.66
C ASN A 79 -4.58 11.36 -15.08
N PRO A 80 -3.67 11.89 -15.93
CA PRO A 80 -2.44 12.52 -15.45
C PRO A 80 -2.68 13.77 -14.59
N GLN A 81 -3.83 14.42 -14.76
CA GLN A 81 -4.25 15.59 -13.97
C GLN A 81 -5.33 15.24 -12.92
N GLY A 82 -5.58 13.95 -12.67
CA GLY A 82 -6.68 13.50 -11.82
C GLY A 82 -8.05 13.82 -12.41
N TYR A 83 -9.03 14.04 -11.53
CA TYR A 83 -10.37 14.45 -11.93
C TYR A 83 -10.42 15.96 -12.18
N THR A 84 -11.03 16.37 -13.29
CA THR A 84 -11.46 17.75 -13.48
C THR A 84 -12.63 18.00 -12.53
N SER A 85 -12.52 19.04 -11.70
CA SER A 85 -13.50 19.45 -10.68
C SER A 85 -14.94 19.49 -11.18
#